data_AF-A0A8S4R4Y8-F1
#
_entry.id   AF-A0A8S4R4Y8-F1
#
_cell.length_a   1.000
_cell.length_b   1.000
_cell.length_c   1.000
_cell.angle_alpha   90.00
_cell.angle_beta   90.00
_cell.angle_gamma   90.00
#
_symmetry.space_group_name_H-M   'P 1'
#
loop_
_entity.id
_entity.type
_entity.pdbx_description
1 polymer ?
#
loop_
_entity_poly.entity_id
_entity_poly.type
_entity_poly.pdbx_seq_one_letter_code
_entity_poly.pdbx_strand_id
1 'polypeptide(L)'
;MGLIRRLMGTQRTMERAMLGVSLRDQIRNVKIRRRTRVTDKTQRIAKLKWQWAGHIAQRTDGSWGPRCWNGDLASVYTALEDPRQGGRTT
;
A
#
# COMPACT_ATOMS: atom_id res chain seq x y z
N MET A 1 4.73 3.59 10.13
CA MET A 1 6.14 3.12 10.17
C MET A 1 6.37 1.73 10.81
N GLY A 2 5.44 1.19 11.63
CA GLY A 2 5.67 -0.09 12.34
C GLY A 2 5.78 -1.35 11.47
N LEU A 3 5.02 -1.44 10.37
CA LEU A 3 4.99 -2.63 9.51
C LEU A 3 6.33 -2.88 8.80
N ILE A 4 6.98 -1.81 8.33
CA ILE A 4 8.28 -1.84 7.67
C ILE A 4 9.34 -2.40 8.62
N ARG A 5 9.35 -1.96 9.89
CA ARG A 5 10.30 -2.47 10.90
C ARG A 5 10.11 -3.97 11.16
N ARG A 6 8.87 -4.45 11.22
CA ARG A 6 8.59 -5.89 11.39
C ARG A 6 9.07 -6.70 10.20
N LEU A 7 8.82 -6.24 8.97
CA LEU A 7 9.30 -6.89 7.74
C LEU A 7 10.83 -6.94 7.65
N MET A 8 11.51 -5.86 8.04
CA MET A 8 12.97 -5.83 8.10
C MET A 8 13.51 -6.80 9.18
N GLY A 9 12.83 -6.88 10.32
CA GLY A 9 13.16 -7.83 11.38
C GLY A 9 13.03 -9.28 10.94
N THR A 10 11.90 -9.65 10.33
CA THR A 10 11.69 -11.02 9.83
C THR A 10 12.68 -11.36 8.72
N GLN A 11 12.96 -10.44 7.79
CA GLN A 11 13.99 -10.62 6.77
C GLN A 11 15.37 -10.89 7.38
N ARG A 12 15.77 -10.11 8.39
CA ARG A 12 17.06 -10.29 9.08
C ARG A 12 17.15 -11.65 9.76
N THR A 13 16.07 -12.14 10.39
CA THR A 13 16.05 -13.47 11.01
C THR A 13 16.18 -14.57 9.96
N MET A 14 15.46 -14.45 8.83
CA MET A 14 15.56 -15.41 7.72
C MET A 14 16.96 -15.45 7.11
N GLU A 15 17.58 -14.29 6.85
CA GLU A 15 18.94 -14.21 6.29
C GLU A 15 19.99 -14.87 7.20
N ARG A 16 19.81 -14.78 8.53
CA ARG A 16 20.67 -15.46 9.50
C ARG A 16 20.47 -16.98 9.48
N ALA A 17 19.23 -17.43 9.42
CA ALA A 17 18.91 -18.85 9.32
C ALA A 17 19.47 -19.48 8.03
N MET A 18 19.35 -18.79 6.89
CA MET A 18 19.90 -19.23 5.60
C MET A 18 21.43 -19.44 5.62
N LEU A 19 22.14 -18.63 6.40
CA LEU A 19 23.61 -18.72 6.53
C LEU A 19 24.06 -19.54 7.74
N GLY A 20 23.13 -20.06 8.56
CA GLY A 20 23.45 -20.77 9.81
C GLY A 20 24.15 -19.90 10.87
N VAL A 21 23.95 -18.58 10.85
CA VAL A 21 24.68 -17.63 11.70
C VAL A 21 23.89 -17.32 12.97
N SER A 22 24.52 -17.50 14.12
CA SER A 22 23.95 -17.18 15.42
C SER A 22 24.06 -15.68 15.76
N LEU A 23 23.45 -15.27 16.87
CA LEU A 23 23.67 -13.92 17.42
C LEU A 23 25.06 -13.78 18.07
N ARG A 24 25.65 -14.90 18.52
CA ARG A 24 26.97 -14.93 19.18
C ARG A 24 28.12 -14.59 18.23
N ASP A 25 27.96 -14.91 16.96
CA ASP A 25 28.97 -14.63 15.92
C ASP A 25 29.17 -13.13 15.67
N GLN A 26 28.31 -12.26 16.23
CA GLN A 26 28.34 -10.80 16.11
C GLN A 26 28.61 -10.27 14.69
N ILE A 27 28.15 -11.02 13.67
CA ILE A 27 28.38 -10.64 12.28
C ILE A 27 27.55 -9.41 11.95
N ARG A 28 28.24 -8.36 11.47
CA ARG A 28 27.61 -7.12 11.01
C ARG A 28 26.63 -7.42 9.87
N ASN A 29 25.46 -6.79 9.95
CA ASN A 29 24.39 -6.95 8.98
C ASN A 29 24.76 -6.62 7.53
N VAL A 30 25.72 -5.72 7.33
CA VAL A 30 26.23 -5.39 5.99
C VAL A 30 26.89 -6.61 5.34
N LYS A 31 27.61 -7.44 6.10
CA LYS A 31 28.24 -8.66 5.60
C LYS A 31 27.19 -9.73 5.25
N ILE A 32 26.15 -9.87 6.07
CA ILE A 32 25.04 -10.81 5.81
C ILE A 32 24.32 -10.43 4.51
N ARG A 33 23.95 -9.15 4.35
CA ARG A 33 23.30 -8.64 3.12
C ARG A 33 24.16 -8.83 1.87
N ARG A 34 25.48 -8.62 1.96
CA ARG A 34 26.40 -8.81 0.81
C ARG A 34 26.48 -10.28 0.36
N ARG A 35 26.38 -11.22 1.30
CA ARG A 35 26.43 -12.66 1.02
C ARG A 35 25.11 -13.18 0.45
N THR A 36 23.99 -12.79 1.02
CA THR A 36 22.67 -13.29 0.58
C THR A 36 22.16 -12.61 -0.69
N ARG A 37 22.58 -11.37 -0.96
CA ARG A 37 22.09 -10.53 -2.08
C ARG A 37 20.57 -10.42 -2.15
N VAL A 38 19.88 -10.69 -1.05
CA VAL A 38 18.41 -10.65 -0.97
C VAL A 38 17.97 -9.19 -1.12
N THR A 39 17.16 -8.94 -2.14
CA THR A 39 16.62 -7.62 -2.44
C THR A 39 15.80 -7.09 -1.28
N ASP A 40 15.84 -5.77 -1.04
CA ASP A 40 15.08 -5.18 0.05
C ASP A 40 13.57 -5.34 -0.20
N LYS A 41 12.91 -6.16 0.64
CA LYS A 41 11.49 -6.48 0.47
C LYS A 41 10.63 -5.23 0.54
N THR A 42 11.03 -4.20 1.29
CA THR A 42 10.25 -2.98 1.46
C THR A 42 10.22 -2.15 0.18
N GLN A 43 11.35 -2.08 -0.53
CA GLN A 43 11.43 -1.43 -1.84
C GLN A 43 10.59 -2.15 -2.89
N ARG A 44 10.61 -3.50 -2.89
CA ARG A 44 9.78 -4.29 -3.80
C ARG A 44 8.30 -4.12 -3.52
N ILE A 45 7.89 -4.13 -2.24
CA ILE A 45 6.49 -3.89 -1.83
C ILE A 45 6.05 -2.48 -2.24
N ALA A 46 6.89 -1.46 -2.00
CA ALA A 46 6.60 -0.10 -2.39
C ALA A 46 6.42 0.02 -3.91
N LYS A 47 7.33 -0.55 -4.70
CA LYS A 47 7.24 -0.57 -6.17
C LYS A 47 5.97 -1.24 -6.66
N LEU A 48 5.64 -2.42 -6.13
CA LEU A 48 4.43 -3.15 -6.52
C LEU A 48 3.16 -2.38 -6.15
N LYS A 49 3.13 -1.75 -4.97
CA LYS A 49 2.01 -0.87 -4.58
C LYS A 49 1.86 0.31 -5.53
N TRP A 50 2.98 0.94 -5.92
CA TRP A 50 2.97 2.07 -6.86
C TRP A 50 2.53 1.65 -8.27
N GLN A 51 3.00 0.49 -8.74
CA GLN A 51 2.55 -0.08 -10.02
C GLN A 51 1.06 -0.43 -9.99
N TRP A 52 0.55 -0.99 -8.90
CA TRP A 52 -0.87 -1.24 -8.72
C TRP A 52 -1.68 0.06 -8.71
N ALA A 53 -1.24 1.07 -7.96
CA ALA A 53 -1.91 2.38 -7.93
C ALA A 53 -1.94 3.03 -9.33
N GLY A 54 -0.84 2.95 -10.08
CA GLY A 54 -0.78 3.41 -11.47
C GLY A 54 -1.69 2.61 -12.40
N HIS A 55 -1.72 1.28 -12.26
CA HIS A 55 -2.62 0.39 -13.01
C HIS A 55 -4.09 0.71 -12.75
N ILE A 56 -4.45 0.96 -11.49
CA ILE A 56 -5.82 1.34 -11.09
C ILE A 56 -6.17 2.74 -11.58
N ALA A 57 -5.26 3.71 -11.53
CA ALA A 57 -5.49 5.06 -12.03
C ALA A 57 -5.62 5.12 -13.56
N GLN A 58 -5.04 4.17 -14.29
CA GLN A 58 -5.14 4.05 -15.76
C GLN A 58 -6.35 3.21 -16.22
N ARG A 59 -7.08 2.58 -15.30
CA ARG A 59 -8.34 1.90 -15.61
C ARG A 59 -9.43 2.94 -15.90
N THR A 60 -9.71 3.16 -17.17
CA THR A 60 -10.83 3.97 -17.67
C THR A 60 -12.17 3.24 -17.58
N ASP A 61 -12.16 1.94 -17.31
CA ASP A 61 -13.32 1.14 -16.92
C ASP A 61 -13.72 1.51 -15.48
N GLY A 62 -14.70 2.39 -15.34
CA GLY A 62 -15.24 2.97 -14.09
C GLY A 62 -15.80 1.99 -13.04
N SER A 63 -15.34 0.74 -13.04
CA SER A 63 -15.58 -0.28 -12.03
C SER A 63 -14.89 0.01 -10.69
N TRP A 64 -13.84 0.84 -10.69
CA TRP A 64 -13.38 1.57 -9.50
C TRP A 64 -13.67 3.06 -9.66
N GLY A 65 -14.92 3.39 -10.00
CA GLY A 65 -15.41 4.76 -10.05
C GLY A 65 -15.37 5.46 -8.68
N PRO A 66 -15.85 6.72 -8.61
CA PRO A 66 -15.73 7.64 -7.46
C PRO A 66 -16.16 7.09 -6.08
N ARG A 67 -16.81 5.93 -6.04
CA ARG A 67 -17.32 5.26 -4.84
C ARG A 67 -16.24 4.85 -3.84
N CYS A 68 -15.00 4.63 -4.28
CA CYS A 68 -13.88 4.37 -3.37
C CYS A 68 -13.21 5.64 -2.81
N TRP A 69 -13.47 6.81 -3.42
CA TRP A 69 -12.92 8.08 -2.95
C TRP A 69 -13.95 8.91 -2.18
N ASN A 70 -15.20 8.90 -2.63
CA ASN A 70 -16.28 9.68 -2.07
C ASN A 70 -17.50 8.78 -1.92
N GLY A 71 -17.89 8.50 -0.67
CA GLY A 71 -19.27 8.14 -0.40
C GLY A 71 -20.17 9.24 -0.97
N ASP A 72 -21.00 8.90 -1.94
CA ASP A 72 -22.19 9.65 -2.34
C ASP A 72 -22.08 11.14 -2.70
N LEU A 73 -21.05 11.58 -3.42
CA LEU A 73 -21.12 12.93 -4.02
C LEU A 73 -22.13 13.03 -5.18
N ALA A 74 -22.47 11.91 -5.84
CA ALA A 74 -23.50 11.93 -6.86
C ALA A 74 -24.89 12.22 -6.25
N SER A 75 -25.22 11.64 -5.09
CA SER A 75 -26.47 11.93 -4.38
C SER A 75 -26.54 13.39 -3.92
N VAL A 76 -25.43 13.94 -3.41
CA VAL A 76 -25.36 15.32 -2.90
C VAL A 76 -25.46 16.37 -4.01
N TYR A 77 -24.79 16.18 -5.14
CA TYR A 77 -24.88 17.13 -6.27
C TYR A 77 -26.25 17.06 -6.96
N THR A 78 -26.84 15.87 -7.09
CA THR A 78 -28.19 15.75 -7.67
C THR A 78 -29.27 16.35 -6.76
N ALA A 79 -29.02 16.45 -5.45
CA ALA A 79 -29.91 17.12 -4.49
C ALA A 79 -29.74 18.66 -4.43
N LEU A 80 -28.60 19.19 -4.90
CA LEU A 80 -28.28 20.62 -4.85
C LEU A 80 -28.58 21.38 -6.16
N GLU A 81 -28.74 20.68 -7.28
CA GLU A 81 -28.96 21.28 -8.61
C GLU A 81 -30.42 21.27 -9.10
N ASP A 82 -31.43 20.90 -8.30
CA ASP A 82 -32.84 20.96 -8.72
C ASP A 82 -33.55 22.24 -8.20
N PRO A 83 -33.67 23.31 -9.01
CA PRO A 83 -34.36 24.55 -8.62
C PRO A 83 -35.89 24.41 -8.59
N ARG A 84 -36.46 23.20 -8.68
CA ARG A 84 -37.92 22.98 -8.82
C ARG A 84 -38.64 22.46 -7.57
N GLN A 85 -38.03 22.44 -6.39
CA GLN A 85 -38.74 22.20 -5.13
C GLN A 85 -39.08 23.50 -4.39
N GLY A 86 -39.90 24.32 -5.04
CA GLY A 86 -40.74 25.32 -4.37
C GLY A 86 -42.19 24.92 -4.54
N GLY A 87 -42.78 24.21 -3.57
CA GLY A 87 -44.14 23.71 -3.73
C GLY A 87 -44.78 23.12 -2.47
N ARG A 88 -45.28 24.02 -1.61
CA ARG A 88 -46.44 23.88 -0.69
C ARG A 88 -46.60 22.57 0.10
N THR A 89 -46.25 22.65 1.38
CA THR A 89 -46.99 21.95 2.44
C THR A 89 -48.29 22.70 2.71
N THR A 90 -49.42 22.09 2.40
CA THR A 90 -50.76 22.40 2.95
C THR A 90 -51.39 21.07 3.35
#